data_AF-A0A1B6JRD7-F1
#
_entry.id   AF-A0A1B6JRD7-F1
#
_cell.length_a   1.000
_cell.length_b   1.000
_cell.length_c   1.000
_cell.angle_alpha   90.00
_cell.angle_beta   90.00
_cell.angle_gamma   90.00
#
_symmetry.space_group_name_H-M   'P 1'
#
loop_
_entity.id
_entity.type
_entity.pdbx_description
1 polymer ?
#
loop_
_entity_poly.entity_id
_entity_poly.type
_entity_poly.pdbx_seq_one_letter_code
_entity_poly.pdbx_strand_id
1 'polypeptide(L)'
;PAAFADAAFRFGHSLIPRALERWSPTHRYIGARRLSSTLQQPYDLYKPGAYDLYLLGLVNQLAQAMDFSITEEVTNHLFQEPAAEFGRDLAAINIARAREHGLPGYNRYRRLCQLSDMYSWSDMGHHLPNASVTGYHQMFSRPDDVDLWSVGVTELPEMG
;
A
#
# COMPACT_ATOMS: atom_id res chain seq x y z
N PRO A 1 10.68 -13.87 -9.22
CA PRO A 1 11.34 -14.10 -7.91
C PRO A 1 10.35 -13.87 -6.75
N ALA A 2 10.43 -14.61 -5.64
CA ALA A 2 9.49 -14.46 -4.52
C ALA A 2 9.43 -13.02 -3.99
N ALA A 3 10.59 -12.37 -3.81
CA ALA A 3 10.70 -10.98 -3.38
C ALA A 3 9.93 -9.97 -4.25
N PHE A 4 9.78 -10.26 -5.56
CA PHE A 4 9.00 -9.41 -6.45
C PHE A 4 7.50 -9.49 -6.14
N ALA A 5 6.95 -10.70 -6.03
CA ALA A 5 5.52 -10.91 -5.83
C ALA A 5 5.08 -10.66 -4.38
N ASP A 6 5.95 -10.95 -3.41
CA ASP A 6 5.60 -10.95 -1.98
C ASP A 6 6.04 -9.70 -1.24
N ALA A 7 6.80 -8.82 -1.89
CA ALA A 7 7.16 -7.52 -1.34
C ALA A 7 7.19 -6.42 -2.41
N ALA A 8 8.19 -6.40 -3.29
CA ALA A 8 8.48 -5.22 -4.11
C ALA A 8 7.28 -4.73 -4.94
N PHE A 9 6.60 -5.61 -5.67
CA PHE A 9 5.47 -5.22 -6.53
C PHE A 9 4.15 -4.97 -5.76
N ARG A 10 4.18 -5.13 -4.43
CA ARG A 10 3.06 -4.75 -3.54
C ARG A 10 3.15 -3.29 -3.10
N PHE A 11 4.09 -2.50 -3.63
CA PHE A 11 4.09 -1.04 -3.44
C PHE A 11 2.78 -0.41 -3.91
N GLY A 12 2.12 -1.01 -4.92
CA GLY A 12 0.82 -0.53 -5.40
C GLY A 12 -0.27 -0.46 -4.33
N HIS A 13 -0.12 -1.18 -3.21
CA HIS A 13 -1.07 -1.12 -2.10
C HIS A 13 -1.04 0.22 -1.34
N SER A 14 0.07 0.98 -1.36
CA SER A 14 0.08 2.35 -0.81
C SER A 14 -0.57 3.37 -1.76
N LEU A 15 -0.65 3.05 -3.05
CA LEU A 15 -1.28 3.92 -4.06
C LEU A 15 -2.81 3.87 -4.07
N ILE A 16 -3.40 2.92 -3.32
CA ILE A 16 -4.83 2.66 -3.32
C ILE A 16 -5.59 3.84 -2.70
N PRO A 17 -6.57 4.45 -3.40
CA PRO A 17 -7.37 5.53 -2.86
C PRO A 17 -8.43 5.05 -1.87
N ARG A 18 -8.86 5.95 -0.98
CA ARG A 18 -9.95 5.70 -0.04
C ARG A 18 -11.33 5.50 -0.69
N ALA A 19 -11.49 5.95 -1.94
CA ALA A 19 -12.76 5.91 -2.65
C ALA A 19 -12.51 5.86 -4.16
N LEU A 20 -13.43 5.24 -4.89
CA LEU A 20 -13.47 5.26 -6.35
C LEU A 20 -14.36 6.42 -6.80
N GLU A 21 -13.78 7.34 -7.55
CA GLU A 21 -14.51 8.47 -8.11
C GLU A 21 -15.30 8.09 -9.35
N ARG A 22 -16.37 8.85 -9.61
CA ARG A 22 -17.21 8.75 -10.80
C ARG A 22 -17.24 10.09 -11.49
N TRP A 23 -16.98 10.08 -12.79
CA TRP A 23 -16.83 11.28 -13.60
C TRP A 23 -17.72 11.24 -14.83
N SER A 24 -18.27 12.39 -15.24
CA SER A 24 -19.10 12.50 -16.44
C SER A 24 -18.27 12.42 -17.72
N PRO A 25 -18.90 12.13 -18.88
CA PRO A 25 -18.23 12.22 -20.19
C PRO A 25 -17.62 13.60 -20.51
N THR A 26 -18.05 14.64 -19.79
CA THR A 26 -17.51 16.01 -19.87
C THR A 26 -16.42 16.28 -18.83
N HIS A 27 -15.84 15.23 -18.24
CA HIS A 27 -14.82 15.30 -17.19
C HIS A 27 -15.23 16.18 -16.02
N ARG A 28 -16.46 15.99 -15.53
CA ARG A 28 -16.93 16.62 -14.27
C ARG A 28 -17.10 15.56 -13.19
N TYR A 29 -16.62 15.87 -11.99
CA TYR A 29 -16.85 15.04 -10.81
C TYR A 29 -18.35 14.88 -10.52
N ILE A 30 -18.81 13.64 -10.37
CA ILE A 30 -20.21 13.31 -10.04
C ILE A 30 -20.34 12.89 -8.59
N GLY A 31 -19.34 12.17 -8.07
CA GLY A 31 -19.37 11.61 -6.72
C GLY A 31 -18.38 10.46 -6.58
N ALA A 32 -18.30 9.88 -5.39
CA ALA A 32 -17.42 8.75 -5.12
C ALA A 32 -18.12 7.64 -4.33
N ARG A 33 -17.50 6.46 -4.30
CA ARG A 33 -17.89 5.32 -3.47
C ARG A 33 -16.69 4.87 -2.65
N ARG A 34 -16.91 4.62 -1.35
CA ARG A 34 -15.87 4.06 -0.48
C ARG A 34 -15.36 2.74 -1.06
N LEU A 35 -14.05 2.55 -1.07
CA LEU A 35 -13.44 1.39 -1.70
C LEU A 35 -13.90 0.08 -1.04
N SER A 36 -13.97 0.03 0.29
CA SER A 36 -14.46 -1.13 1.05
C SER A 36 -15.86 -1.60 0.61
N SER A 37 -16.71 -0.67 0.16
CA SER A 37 -18.07 -0.97 -0.33
C SER A 37 -18.14 -1.48 -1.78
N THR A 38 -17.01 -1.55 -2.49
CA THR A 38 -16.94 -2.00 -3.89
C THR A 38 -16.13 -3.29 -4.07
N LEU A 39 -15.23 -3.61 -3.13
CA LEU A 39 -14.43 -4.83 -3.15
C LEU A 39 -15.34 -6.08 -3.07
N GLN A 40 -15.32 -6.90 -4.13
CA GLN A 40 -16.19 -8.08 -4.30
C GLN A 40 -17.70 -7.79 -4.24
N GLN A 41 -18.09 -6.53 -4.45
CA GLN A 41 -19.48 -6.06 -4.39
C GLN A 41 -19.84 -5.31 -5.69
N PRO A 42 -20.06 -6.00 -6.82
CA PRO A 42 -20.22 -5.38 -8.14
C PRO A 42 -21.59 -4.72 -8.36
N TYR A 43 -22.37 -4.45 -7.31
CA TYR A 43 -23.75 -4.01 -7.39
C TYR A 43 -23.94 -2.73 -8.21
N ASP A 44 -22.98 -1.80 -8.14
CA ASP A 44 -23.04 -0.56 -8.92
C ASP A 44 -22.89 -0.80 -10.42
N LEU A 45 -22.14 -1.83 -10.84
CA LEU A 45 -21.87 -2.09 -12.27
C LEU A 45 -23.11 -2.59 -13.03
N TYR A 46 -24.16 -3.04 -12.33
CA TYR A 46 -25.44 -3.38 -12.94
C TYR A 46 -26.28 -2.14 -13.30
N LYS A 47 -25.92 -0.95 -12.80
CA LYS A 47 -26.62 0.29 -13.13
C LYS A 47 -26.17 0.78 -14.51
N PRO A 48 -27.09 1.13 -15.42
CA PRO A 48 -26.74 1.65 -16.74
C PRO A 48 -25.75 2.83 -16.65
N GLY A 49 -24.67 2.76 -17.43
CA GLY A 49 -23.64 3.80 -17.51
C GLY A 49 -22.64 3.84 -16.35
N ALA A 50 -22.82 3.08 -15.26
CA ALA A 50 -21.94 3.17 -14.10
C ALA A 50 -20.48 2.79 -14.41
N TYR A 51 -20.27 1.80 -15.29
CA TYR A 51 -18.93 1.40 -15.75
C TYR A 51 -18.17 2.57 -16.37
N ASP A 52 -18.80 3.31 -17.30
CA ASP A 52 -18.18 4.44 -17.99
C ASP A 52 -17.81 5.55 -17.00
N LEU A 53 -18.65 5.80 -16.00
CA LEU A 53 -18.37 6.81 -14.97
C LEU A 53 -17.15 6.44 -14.12
N TYR A 54 -17.01 5.16 -13.75
CA TYR A 54 -15.83 4.67 -13.02
C TYR A 54 -14.58 4.65 -13.88
N LEU A 55 -14.69 4.27 -15.16
CA LEU A 55 -13.58 4.30 -16.09
C LEU A 55 -13.03 5.73 -16.24
N LEU A 56 -13.92 6.72 -16.37
CA LEU A 56 -13.54 8.13 -16.37
C LEU A 56 -12.97 8.55 -15.01
N GLY A 57 -13.46 7.97 -13.91
CA GLY A 57 -12.84 8.12 -12.59
C GLY A 57 -11.38 7.67 -12.57
N LEU A 58 -11.07 6.48 -13.09
CA LEU A 58 -9.70 5.97 -13.15
C LEU A 58 -8.75 6.85 -13.98
N VAL A 59 -9.28 7.59 -14.96
CA VAL A 59 -8.50 8.53 -15.78
C VAL A 59 -8.27 9.87 -15.08
N ASN A 60 -9.26 10.39 -14.35
CA ASN A 60 -9.20 11.73 -13.74
C ASN A 60 -8.69 11.73 -12.29
N GLN A 61 -8.89 10.65 -11.55
CA GLN A 61 -8.55 10.55 -10.14
C GLN A 61 -7.05 10.35 -9.96
N LEU A 62 -6.45 11.16 -9.07
CA LEU A 62 -5.06 10.96 -8.66
C LEU A 62 -4.91 9.71 -7.79
N ALA A 63 -3.89 8.92 -8.06
CA ALA A 63 -3.44 7.86 -7.16
C ALA A 63 -2.99 8.45 -5.81
N GLN A 64 -3.04 7.65 -4.74
CA GLN A 64 -2.36 8.05 -3.50
C GLN A 64 -0.85 8.04 -3.69
N ALA A 65 -0.14 8.78 -2.84
CA ALA A 65 1.31 8.77 -2.84
C ALA A 65 1.85 7.41 -2.40
N MET A 66 3.04 7.03 -2.90
CA MET A 66 3.76 5.91 -2.34
C MET A 66 4.39 6.36 -1.02
N ASP A 67 3.77 6.01 0.10
CA ASP A 67 4.33 6.30 1.42
C ASP A 67 3.91 5.24 2.45
N PHE A 68 4.27 5.49 3.71
CA PHE A 68 3.98 4.62 4.85
C PHE A 68 2.50 4.65 5.29
N SER A 69 1.67 5.53 4.72
CA SER A 69 0.25 5.71 5.07
C SER A 69 -0.65 5.00 4.08
N ILE A 70 -1.09 3.79 4.44
CA ILE A 70 -2.07 3.03 3.67
C ILE A 70 -3.48 3.32 4.18
N THR A 71 -4.44 3.47 3.27
CA THR A 71 -5.83 3.78 3.61
C THR A 71 -6.50 2.70 4.48
N GLU A 72 -7.32 3.14 5.44
CA GLU A 72 -8.15 2.27 6.30
C GLU A 72 -9.08 1.34 5.51
N GLU A 73 -9.43 1.72 4.28
CA GLU A 73 -10.25 0.89 3.40
C GLU A 73 -9.61 -0.48 3.10
N VAL A 74 -8.29 -0.60 3.22
CA VAL A 74 -7.56 -1.86 3.06
C VAL A 74 -6.77 -2.31 4.29
N THR A 75 -6.58 -1.47 5.32
CA THR A 75 -5.97 -1.90 6.60
C THR A 75 -6.97 -2.30 7.67
N ASN A 76 -8.21 -1.77 7.62
CA ASN A 76 -9.26 -2.13 8.58
C ASN A 76 -10.51 -2.74 7.92
N HIS A 77 -10.71 -2.47 6.62
CA HIS A 77 -11.96 -2.78 5.92
C HIS A 77 -11.77 -3.63 4.65
N LEU A 78 -10.61 -4.29 4.48
CA LEU A 78 -10.37 -5.14 3.32
C LEU A 78 -11.37 -6.30 3.30
N PHE A 79 -12.16 -6.40 2.22
CA PHE A 79 -13.23 -7.40 2.07
C PHE A 79 -14.19 -7.45 3.26
N GLN A 80 -14.48 -6.30 3.87
CA GLN A 80 -15.46 -6.22 4.94
C GLN A 80 -16.85 -6.66 4.44
N GLU A 81 -17.43 -7.63 5.13
CA GLU A 81 -18.81 -8.04 4.88
C GLU A 81 -19.78 -6.93 5.32
N PRO A 82 -20.91 -6.71 4.61
CA PRO A 82 -21.81 -5.58 4.90
C PRO A 82 -22.36 -5.52 6.34
N ALA A 83 -22.48 -6.67 7.02
CA ALA A 83 -22.97 -6.76 8.39
C ALA A 83 -21.85 -6.75 9.45
N ALA A 84 -20.58 -6.81 9.03
CA ALA A 84 -19.44 -6.84 9.93
C ALA A 84 -18.99 -5.41 10.30
N GLU A 85 -18.43 -5.23 11.50
CA GLU A 85 -17.90 -3.94 11.95
C GLU A 85 -16.51 -3.64 11.36
N PHE A 86 -15.73 -4.68 11.04
CA PHE A 86 -14.38 -4.60 10.49
C PHE A 86 -14.15 -5.68 9.42
N GLY A 87 -13.14 -5.46 8.58
CA GLY A 87 -12.65 -6.39 7.58
C GLY A 87 -11.26 -6.94 7.95
N ARG A 88 -10.43 -7.15 6.93
CA ARG A 88 -9.04 -7.61 7.09
C ARG A 88 -8.05 -6.47 6.95
N ASP A 89 -6.81 -6.75 7.30
CA ASP A 89 -5.68 -5.83 7.14
C ASP A 89 -4.73 -6.32 6.04
N LEU A 90 -4.71 -5.63 4.90
CA LEU A 90 -3.84 -5.92 3.77
C LEU A 90 -2.36 -5.71 4.10
N ALA A 91 -2.02 -4.71 4.92
CA ALA A 91 -0.65 -4.44 5.31
C ALA A 91 -0.12 -5.57 6.21
N ALA A 92 -0.90 -5.98 7.20
CA ALA A 92 -0.58 -7.13 8.04
C ALA A 92 -0.46 -8.43 7.21
N ILE A 93 -1.35 -8.63 6.22
CA ILE A 93 -1.27 -9.77 5.30
C ILE A 93 0.04 -9.74 4.48
N ASN A 94 0.49 -8.57 4.01
CA ASN A 94 1.75 -8.46 3.26
C ASN A 94 2.95 -8.84 4.13
N ILE A 95 3.02 -8.34 5.37
CA ILE A 95 4.08 -8.69 6.32
C ILE A 95 4.06 -10.19 6.63
N ALA A 96 2.90 -10.74 7.00
CA ALA A 96 2.76 -12.15 7.31
C ALA A 96 3.14 -13.05 6.12
N ARG A 97 2.74 -12.68 4.90
CA ARG A 97 3.05 -13.43 3.69
C ARG A 97 4.54 -13.41 3.35
N ALA A 98 5.19 -12.26 3.47
CA ALA A 98 6.63 -12.14 3.25
C ALA A 98 7.41 -13.06 4.20
N ARG A 99 7.00 -13.09 5.48
CA ARG A 99 7.60 -13.97 6.51
C ARG A 99 7.32 -15.45 6.23
N GLU A 100 6.08 -15.81 5.85
CA GLU A 100 5.70 -17.18 5.46
C GLU A 100 6.58 -17.70 4.32
N HIS A 101 6.87 -16.85 3.34
CA HIS A 101 7.70 -17.21 2.19
C HIS A 101 9.21 -17.09 2.48
N GLY A 102 9.60 -16.78 3.72
CA GLY A 102 10.99 -16.69 4.14
C GLY A 102 11.78 -15.58 3.47
N LEU A 103 11.13 -14.45 3.14
CA LEU A 103 11.85 -13.29 2.63
C LEU A 103 12.81 -12.76 3.70
N PRO A 104 14.10 -12.57 3.38
CA PRO A 104 15.04 -11.92 4.28
C PRO A 104 14.64 -10.48 4.62
N GLY A 105 15.25 -9.92 5.66
CA GLY A 105 15.10 -8.52 6.00
C GLY A 105 15.63 -7.57 4.92
N TYR A 106 15.22 -6.30 5.01
CA TYR A 106 15.47 -5.27 4.01
C TYR A 106 16.95 -5.12 3.60
N ASN A 107 17.88 -5.12 4.56
CA ASN A 107 19.32 -5.01 4.30
C ASN A 107 19.87 -6.10 3.36
N ARG A 108 19.32 -7.33 3.38
CA ARG A 108 19.75 -8.37 2.44
C ARG A 108 19.51 -7.94 0.99
N TYR A 109 18.42 -7.23 0.74
CA TYR A 109 18.08 -6.72 -0.59
C TYR A 109 18.89 -5.47 -0.95
N ARG A 110 19.22 -4.61 0.02
CA ARG A 110 20.19 -3.52 -0.20
C ARG A 110 21.51 -4.06 -0.74
N ARG A 111 22.09 -5.09 -0.10
CA ARG A 111 23.33 -5.75 -0.56
C ARG A 111 23.18 -6.31 -1.98
N LEU A 112 22.06 -6.97 -2.26
CA LEU A 112 21.78 -7.53 -3.58
C LEU A 112 21.70 -6.44 -4.66
N CYS A 113 21.16 -5.28 -4.31
CA CYS A 113 21.09 -4.09 -5.15
C CYS A 113 22.36 -3.23 -5.11
N GLN A 114 23.45 -3.70 -4.50
CA GLN A 114 24.74 -2.98 -4.37
C GLN A 114 24.64 -1.65 -3.62
N LEU A 115 23.70 -1.54 -2.68
CA LEU A 115 23.54 -0.40 -1.79
C LEU A 115 24.21 -0.66 -0.44
N SER A 116 24.64 0.40 0.23
CA SER A 116 25.23 0.33 1.58
C SER A 116 24.21 -0.16 2.61
N ASP A 117 24.60 -1.10 3.46
CA ASP A 117 23.80 -1.56 4.60
C ASP A 117 23.46 -0.44 5.58
N MET A 118 22.30 -0.56 6.22
CA MET A 118 21.92 0.27 7.36
C MET A 118 22.23 -0.51 8.65
N TYR A 119 23.26 -0.09 9.40
CA TYR A 119 23.68 -0.78 10.62
C TYR A 119 23.04 -0.19 11.89
N SER A 120 22.52 1.03 11.79
CA SER A 120 21.87 1.76 12.86
C SER A 120 20.55 2.39 12.41
N TRP A 121 19.69 2.74 13.37
CA TRP A 121 18.47 3.51 13.09
C TRP A 121 18.78 4.90 12.50
N SER A 122 19.94 5.47 12.84
CA SER A 122 20.40 6.74 12.25
C SER A 122 20.65 6.61 10.75
N ASP A 123 21.19 5.47 10.29
CA ASP A 123 21.43 5.25 8.86
C ASP A 123 20.12 5.20 8.07
N MET A 124 19.06 4.66 8.69
CA MET A 124 17.72 4.61 8.10
C MET A 124 17.13 6.03 7.92
N GLY A 125 17.44 6.97 8.82
CA GLY A 125 16.91 8.35 8.78
C GLY A 125 17.31 9.17 7.56
N HIS A 126 18.35 8.76 6.83
CA HIS A 126 18.73 9.41 5.57
C HIS A 126 17.84 8.99 4.38
N HIS A 127 17.14 7.86 4.51
CA HIS A 127 16.38 7.25 3.41
C HIS A 127 14.89 7.11 3.72
N LEU A 128 14.49 7.27 4.99
CA LEU A 128 13.13 7.11 5.47
C LEU A 128 12.69 8.34 6.30
N PRO A 129 11.40 8.66 6.36
CA PRO A 129 10.89 9.65 7.30
C PRO A 129 11.22 9.32 8.77
N ASN A 130 11.61 10.32 9.56
CA ASN A 130 11.97 10.16 10.97
C ASN A 130 10.88 9.49 11.83
N ALA A 131 9.61 9.76 11.51
CA ALA A 131 8.48 9.14 12.19
C ALA A 131 8.48 7.61 12.01
N SER A 132 8.71 7.15 10.77
CA SER A 132 8.77 5.72 10.46
C SER A 132 9.99 5.05 11.11
N VAL A 133 11.14 5.71 11.10
CA VAL A 133 12.35 5.21 11.78
C VAL A 133 12.13 5.04 13.29
N THR A 134 11.43 5.99 13.92
CA THR A 134 11.04 5.89 15.32
C THR A 134 10.13 4.69 15.55
N GLY A 135 9.15 4.47 14.67
CA GLY A 135 8.27 3.30 14.72
C GLY A 135 9.05 1.98 14.59
N TYR A 136 9.97 1.88 13.64
CA TYR A 136 10.81 0.69 13.48
C TYR A 136 11.69 0.42 14.71
N HIS A 137 12.31 1.45 15.28
CA HIS A 137 13.13 1.32 16.48
C HIS A 137 12.32 0.81 17.69
N GLN A 138 11.03 1.16 17.78
CA GLN A 138 10.16 0.67 18.87
C GLN A 138 9.73 -0.79 18.66
N MET A 139 9.65 -1.27 17.42
CA MET A 139 9.11 -2.60 17.08
C MET A 139 10.19 -3.67 16.89
N PHE A 140 11.37 -3.29 16.41
CA PHE A 140 12.43 -4.21 16.01
C PHE A 140 13.70 -3.99 16.84
N SER A 141 14.43 -5.06 17.13
CA SER A 141 15.69 -4.97 17.88
C SER A 141 16.85 -4.45 17.02
N ARG A 142 16.88 -4.78 15.72
CA ARG A 142 17.94 -4.39 14.79
C ARG A 142 17.37 -3.94 13.43
N PRO A 143 18.04 -3.01 12.72
CA PRO A 143 17.65 -2.64 11.35
C PRO A 143 17.62 -3.81 10.34
N ASP A 144 18.43 -4.85 10.56
CA ASP A 144 18.47 -6.04 9.68
C ASP A 144 17.19 -6.89 9.79
N ASP A 145 16.40 -6.73 10.85
CA ASP A 145 15.18 -7.50 11.12
C ASP A 145 13.93 -6.91 10.44
N VAL A 146 14.02 -5.70 9.89
CA VAL A 146 12.84 -4.99 9.35
C VAL A 146 12.42 -5.60 8.01
N ASP A 147 11.11 -5.86 7.88
CA ASP A 147 10.53 -6.51 6.71
C ASP A 147 10.74 -5.71 5.42
N LEU A 148 11.12 -6.39 4.32
CA LEU A 148 11.39 -5.78 3.01
C LEU A 148 10.23 -4.89 2.53
N TRP A 149 8.98 -5.39 2.57
CA TRP A 149 7.85 -4.63 2.05
C TRP A 149 7.62 -3.34 2.83
N SER A 150 7.72 -3.39 4.17
CA SER A 150 7.46 -2.25 5.04
C SER A 150 8.44 -1.10 4.76
N VAL A 151 9.74 -1.39 4.72
CA VAL A 151 10.74 -0.37 4.42
C VAL A 151 10.64 0.07 2.95
N GLY A 152 10.48 -0.88 2.03
CA GLY A 152 10.44 -0.58 0.60
C GLY A 152 9.34 0.39 0.19
N VAL A 153 8.17 0.39 0.86
CA VAL A 153 7.11 1.39 0.61
C VAL A 153 7.30 2.71 1.38
N THR A 154 8.17 2.71 2.38
CA THR A 154 8.45 3.88 3.24
C THR A 154 9.63 4.70 2.76
N GLU A 155 10.52 4.10 1.98
CA GLU A 155 11.67 4.78 1.38
C GLU A 155 11.24 6.03 0.62
N LEU A 156 12.02 7.09 0.77
CA LEU A 156 11.82 8.31 0.01
C LEU A 156 12.00 7.99 -1.48
N PRO A 157 11.05 8.41 -2.34
CA PRO A 157 11.14 8.13 -3.77
C PRO A 157 12.32 8.85 -4.39
N GLU A 158 12.98 8.18 -5.34
CA GLU A 158 13.98 8.81 -6.20
C GLU A 158 13.34 9.92 -7.05
N MET A 159 14.13 10.94 -7.41
CA MET A 159 13.65 11.94 -8.37
C MET A 159 13.48 11.32 -9.75
N GLY A 160 12.25 11.38 -10.26
CA GLY A 160 11.87 10.93 -11.60
C GLY A 160 11.97 12.01 -12.67
#